data_AF-A0A2N1J7Z0-F1
#
_entry.id   AF-A0A2N1J7Z0-F1
#
_cell.length_a   1.000
_cell.length_b   1.000
_cell.length_c   1.000
_cell.angle_alpha   90.00
_cell.angle_beta   90.00
_cell.angle_gamma   90.00
#
_symmetry.space_group_name_H-M   'P 1'
#
loop_
_entity.id
_entity.type
_entity.pdbx_description
1 polymer ?
#
loop_
_entity_poly.entity_id
_entity_poly.type
_entity_poly.pdbx_seq_one_letter_code
_entity_poly.pdbx_strand_id
1 'polypeptide(L)'
;MPVEIEVDVILFDMDGTLIDSTPAVNATWVEFAHEFDLDLDDVLHNAHGKRTVENITHYIPSLTEEQVQSAVVRFETRVLEIAEENLRTSKETGVASGTIVPMPGAKQLLSERAFSMAEVGPIPHVFITSDDCTHGKPDPEPYLKGAERSNAAIATCIVVEDAPPGVLSGKRGGARVLGLETTHDGKRMWECGATWLAQDLSKVHARWDGDHLFVLLDAAPAPQYCGKRM
;
A
#
# COMPACT_ATOMS: atom_id res chain seq x y z
N MET A 1 14.51 10.15 -17.59
CA MET A 1 14.44 11.60 -17.32
C MET A 1 13.24 11.81 -16.42
N PRO A 2 13.33 12.67 -15.40
CA PRO A 2 12.21 12.94 -14.52
C PRO A 2 10.99 13.44 -15.29
N VAL A 3 9.80 13.06 -14.85
CA VAL A 3 8.52 13.53 -15.39
C VAL A 3 7.86 14.42 -14.34
N GLU A 4 7.52 15.64 -14.71
CA GLU A 4 6.68 16.50 -13.87
C GLU A 4 5.23 16.42 -14.36
N ILE A 5 4.28 16.27 -13.43
CA ILE A 5 2.85 16.26 -13.69
C ILE A 5 2.12 17.20 -12.73
N GLU A 6 1.07 17.85 -13.23
CA GLU A 6 0.06 18.51 -12.40
C GLU A 6 -0.98 17.48 -11.94
N VAL A 7 -1.41 17.58 -10.68
CA VAL A 7 -2.44 16.74 -10.03
C VAL A 7 -3.27 17.58 -9.07
N ASP A 8 -4.53 17.23 -8.84
CA ASP A 8 -5.32 17.86 -7.78
C ASP A 8 -4.98 17.24 -6.41
N VAL A 9 -4.79 15.92 -6.37
CA VAL A 9 -4.58 15.12 -5.15
C VAL A 9 -3.64 13.95 -5.42
N ILE A 10 -2.80 13.63 -4.43
CA ILE A 10 -2.00 12.40 -4.36
C ILE A 10 -2.69 11.45 -3.39
N LEU A 11 -3.06 10.26 -3.85
CA LEU A 11 -3.71 9.20 -3.06
C LEU A 11 -2.67 8.10 -2.78
N PHE A 12 -2.16 8.04 -1.57
CA PHE A 12 -1.19 7.02 -1.15
C PHE A 12 -1.88 5.77 -0.63
N ASP A 13 -1.32 4.59 -0.92
CA ASP A 13 -1.49 3.45 -0.03
C ASP A 13 -0.67 3.60 1.27
N MET A 14 -0.95 2.78 2.29
CA MET A 14 -0.28 2.81 3.58
C MET A 14 0.83 1.74 3.68
N ASP A 15 0.47 0.47 3.72
CA ASP A 15 1.37 -0.66 3.93
C ASP A 15 2.23 -0.95 2.70
N GLY A 16 3.55 -0.97 2.84
CA GLY A 16 4.51 -1.11 1.73
C GLY A 16 4.78 0.18 0.95
N THR A 17 3.90 1.19 1.05
CA THR A 17 4.03 2.49 0.37
C THR A 17 4.49 3.62 1.30
N LEU A 18 3.82 3.84 2.44
CA LEU A 18 4.19 4.85 3.44
C LEU A 18 4.94 4.25 4.64
N ILE A 19 4.58 3.02 5.03
CA ILE A 19 5.19 2.27 6.12
C ILE A 19 5.66 0.88 5.67
N ASP A 20 6.78 0.41 6.19
CA ASP A 20 7.23 -0.98 6.06
C ASP A 20 6.59 -1.83 7.17
N SER A 21 5.38 -2.35 6.92
CA SER A 21 4.72 -3.35 7.78
C SER A 21 4.89 -4.79 7.27
N THR A 22 5.40 -4.94 6.04
CA THR A 22 5.55 -6.20 5.30
C THR A 22 6.23 -7.31 6.11
N PRO A 23 7.35 -7.10 6.83
CA PRO A 23 7.96 -8.13 7.66
C PRO A 23 7.06 -8.71 8.76
N ALA A 24 6.28 -7.85 9.44
CA ALA A 24 5.40 -8.27 10.53
C ALA A 24 4.17 -9.02 9.98
N VAL A 25 3.59 -8.50 8.88
CA VAL A 25 2.52 -9.17 8.12
C VAL A 25 2.96 -10.56 7.63
N ASN A 26 4.19 -10.67 7.09
CA ASN A 26 4.71 -11.93 6.58
C ASN A 26 4.97 -12.94 7.70
N ALA A 27 5.49 -12.49 8.85
CA ALA A 27 5.65 -13.36 10.02
C ALA A 27 4.29 -13.87 10.55
N THR A 28 3.25 -13.03 10.59
CA THR A 28 1.89 -13.48 10.92
C THR A 28 1.32 -14.46 9.90
N TRP A 29 1.58 -14.26 8.60
CA TRP A 29 1.19 -15.23 7.57
C TRP A 29 1.93 -16.56 7.68
N VAL A 30 3.19 -16.59 8.12
CA VAL A 30 3.90 -17.85 8.45
C VAL A 30 3.20 -18.61 9.58
N GLU A 31 2.81 -17.91 10.65
CA GLU A 31 2.05 -18.52 11.76
C GLU A 31 0.70 -19.09 11.28
N PHE A 32 -0.06 -18.32 10.50
CA PHE A 32 -1.36 -18.76 9.97
C PHE A 32 -1.23 -19.89 8.93
N ALA A 33 -0.20 -19.88 8.08
CA ALA A 33 0.03 -20.95 7.10
C ALA A 33 0.33 -22.28 7.79
N HIS A 34 1.08 -22.26 8.89
CA HIS A 34 1.30 -23.45 9.72
C HIS A 34 0.05 -23.91 10.48
N GLU A 35 -0.82 -23.00 10.92
CA GLU A 35 -2.06 -23.36 11.64
C GLU A 35 -3.13 -23.97 10.72
N PHE A 36 -3.28 -23.43 9.50
CA PHE A 36 -4.36 -23.79 8.57
C PHE A 36 -3.91 -24.66 7.37
N ASP A 37 -2.65 -25.10 7.34
CA ASP A 37 -2.06 -25.92 6.26
C ASP A 37 -2.14 -25.22 4.88
N LEU A 38 -1.72 -23.95 4.83
CA LEU A 38 -1.77 -23.10 3.63
C LEU A 38 -0.47 -23.18 2.83
N ASP A 39 -0.58 -22.96 1.51
CA ASP A 39 0.58 -22.71 0.65
C ASP A 39 1.18 -21.34 0.97
N LEU A 40 2.27 -21.34 1.76
CA LEU A 40 2.94 -20.12 2.20
C LEU A 40 3.50 -19.30 1.04
N ASP A 41 4.03 -19.95 -0.01
CA ASP A 41 4.62 -19.25 -1.16
C ASP A 41 3.52 -18.52 -1.95
N ASP A 42 2.35 -19.13 -2.13
CA ASP A 42 1.18 -18.47 -2.73
C ASP A 42 0.67 -17.31 -1.86
N VAL A 43 0.50 -17.54 -0.56
CA VAL A 43 0.01 -16.52 0.39
C VAL A 43 0.91 -15.28 0.38
N LEU A 44 2.23 -15.45 0.55
CA LEU A 44 3.19 -14.34 0.54
C LEU A 44 3.25 -13.64 -0.82
N HIS A 45 2.98 -14.34 -1.92
CA HIS A 45 2.95 -13.73 -3.26
C HIS A 45 1.64 -12.98 -3.57
N ASN A 46 0.52 -13.32 -2.91
CA ASN A 46 -0.81 -12.91 -3.35
C ASN A 46 -1.68 -12.23 -2.28
N ALA A 47 -1.29 -12.21 -0.99
CA ALA A 47 -2.08 -11.59 0.08
C ALA A 47 -1.92 -10.05 0.19
N HIS A 48 -0.76 -9.50 -0.18
CA HIS A 48 -0.48 -8.06 -0.03
C HIS A 48 -1.45 -7.16 -0.81
N GLY A 49 -1.74 -5.97 -0.25
CA GLY A 49 -2.63 -4.98 -0.85
C GLY A 49 -4.12 -5.35 -0.87
N LYS A 50 -4.56 -6.33 -0.07
CA LYS A 50 -5.97 -6.74 0.11
C LYS A 50 -6.37 -6.65 1.58
N ARG A 51 -7.68 -6.56 1.87
CA ARG A 51 -8.16 -6.53 3.27
C ARG A 51 -7.93 -7.88 3.95
N THR A 52 -7.60 -7.87 5.24
CA THR A 52 -7.40 -9.06 6.08
C THR A 52 -8.58 -10.04 5.96
N VAL A 53 -9.81 -9.53 6.04
CA VAL A 53 -11.05 -10.31 5.91
C VAL A 53 -11.19 -11.01 4.55
N GLU A 54 -10.78 -10.36 3.46
CA GLU A 54 -10.84 -10.93 2.11
C GLU A 54 -9.80 -12.04 1.93
N ASN A 55 -8.59 -11.84 2.47
CA ASN A 55 -7.54 -12.87 2.45
C ASN A 55 -7.90 -14.09 3.30
N ILE A 56 -8.36 -13.89 4.54
CA ILE A 56 -8.76 -14.98 5.43
C ILE A 56 -9.93 -15.78 4.84
N THR A 57 -10.94 -15.11 4.28
CA THR A 57 -12.05 -15.77 3.58
C THR A 57 -11.59 -16.56 2.35
N HIS A 58 -10.58 -16.06 1.64
CA HIS A 58 -10.05 -16.70 0.43
C HIS A 58 -9.21 -17.94 0.72
N TYR A 59 -8.22 -17.83 1.62
CA TYR A 59 -7.29 -18.91 1.93
C TYR A 59 -7.84 -19.93 2.93
N ILE A 60 -8.78 -19.52 3.79
CA ILE A 60 -9.36 -20.37 4.84
C ILE A 60 -10.89 -20.48 4.68
N PRO A 61 -11.39 -20.98 3.53
CA PRO A 61 -12.83 -21.01 3.20
C PRO A 61 -13.65 -22.01 4.05
N SER A 62 -12.99 -22.71 4.98
CA SER A 62 -13.63 -23.62 5.95
C SER A 62 -14.16 -22.90 7.20
N LEU A 63 -13.78 -21.63 7.42
CA LEU A 63 -14.26 -20.83 8.54
C LEU A 63 -15.69 -20.33 8.32
N THR A 64 -16.49 -20.31 9.38
CA THR A 64 -17.75 -19.55 9.40
C THR A 64 -17.46 -18.04 9.50
N GLU A 65 -18.45 -17.20 9.18
CA GLU A 65 -18.34 -15.73 9.29
C GLU A 65 -17.82 -15.28 10.67
N GLU A 66 -18.35 -15.82 11.76
CA GLU A 66 -17.91 -15.51 13.13
C GLU A 66 -16.43 -15.89 13.36
N GLN A 67 -15.99 -17.02 12.79
CA GLN A 67 -14.60 -17.46 12.87
C GLN A 67 -13.68 -16.60 11.99
N VAL A 68 -14.13 -16.14 10.81
CA VAL A 68 -13.41 -15.19 9.97
C VAL A 68 -13.18 -13.88 10.73
N GLN A 69 -14.21 -13.29 11.34
CA GLN A 69 -14.08 -12.05 12.11
C GLN A 69 -13.12 -12.22 13.31
N SER A 70 -13.20 -13.35 14.03
CA SER A 70 -12.25 -13.68 15.10
C SER A 70 -10.81 -13.85 14.59
N ALA A 71 -10.63 -14.47 13.43
CA ALA A 71 -9.33 -14.67 12.80
C ALA A 71 -8.72 -13.35 12.28
N VAL A 72 -9.53 -12.42 11.76
CA VAL A 72 -9.11 -11.05 11.38
C VAL A 72 -8.54 -10.31 12.59
N VAL A 73 -9.30 -10.24 13.69
CA VAL A 73 -8.85 -9.57 14.93
C VAL A 73 -7.56 -10.20 15.46
N ARG A 74 -7.45 -11.54 15.43
CA ARG A 74 -6.24 -12.25 15.84
C ARG A 74 -5.05 -11.93 14.92
N PHE A 75 -5.25 -11.90 13.60
CA PHE A 75 -4.20 -11.58 12.63
C PHE A 75 -3.68 -10.15 12.86
N GLU A 76 -4.56 -9.16 12.90
CA GLU A 76 -4.19 -7.75 13.03
C GLU A 76 -3.55 -7.45 14.40
N THR A 77 -4.03 -8.09 15.47
CA THR A 77 -3.37 -8.02 16.79
C THR A 77 -1.95 -8.59 16.73
N ARG A 78 -1.77 -9.74 16.07
CA ARG A 78 -0.48 -10.43 16.00
C ARG A 78 0.56 -9.66 15.17
N VAL A 79 0.14 -8.98 14.10
CA VAL A 79 1.02 -8.08 13.33
C VAL A 79 1.59 -6.97 14.22
N LEU A 80 0.76 -6.37 15.09
CA LEU A 80 1.19 -5.33 16.03
C LEU A 80 2.12 -5.90 17.11
N GLU A 81 1.80 -7.05 17.69
CA GLU A 81 2.68 -7.74 18.67
C GLU A 81 4.07 -8.02 18.08
N ILE A 82 4.16 -8.58 16.87
CA ILE A 82 5.43 -8.86 16.20
C ILE A 82 6.21 -7.55 15.95
N ALA A 83 5.55 -6.48 15.53
CA ALA A 83 6.18 -5.18 15.34
C ALA A 83 6.74 -4.60 16.66
N GLU A 84 6.03 -4.77 17.79
CA GLU A 84 6.49 -4.35 19.12
C GLU A 84 7.65 -5.22 19.66
N GLU A 85 7.56 -6.54 19.50
CA GLU A 85 8.63 -7.50 19.82
C GLU A 85 9.93 -7.14 19.09
N ASN A 86 9.82 -6.89 17.78
CA ASN A 86 10.91 -6.46 16.93
C ASN A 86 11.46 -5.08 17.32
N LEU A 87 10.61 -4.14 17.73
CA LEU A 87 11.04 -2.81 18.18
C LEU A 87 11.82 -2.87 19.49
N ARG A 88 11.41 -3.76 20.41
CA ARG A 88 12.15 -4.01 21.65
C ARG A 88 13.51 -4.64 21.36
N THR A 89 13.54 -5.67 20.51
CA THR A 89 14.78 -6.33 20.06
C THR A 89 15.72 -5.34 19.34
N SER A 90 15.18 -4.44 18.53
CA SER A 90 15.95 -3.40 17.85
C SER A 90 16.62 -2.42 18.82
N LYS A 91 15.90 -1.97 19.86
CA LYS A 91 16.46 -1.12 20.92
C LYS A 91 17.54 -1.82 21.74
N GLU A 92 17.45 -3.15 21.90
CA GLU A 92 18.42 -3.96 22.64
C GLU A 92 19.68 -4.29 21.82
N THR A 93 19.55 -4.45 20.50
CA THR A 93 20.63 -4.90 19.60
C THR A 93 21.24 -3.80 18.72
N GLY A 94 20.55 -2.67 18.54
CA GLY A 94 20.91 -1.63 17.59
C GLY A 94 20.56 -1.96 16.12
N VAL A 95 19.92 -3.10 15.86
CA VAL A 95 19.55 -3.54 14.50
C VAL A 95 18.04 -3.38 14.30
N ALA A 96 17.62 -2.49 13.40
CA ALA A 96 16.22 -2.40 12.99
C ALA A 96 15.89 -3.51 11.97
N SER A 97 15.02 -4.43 12.36
CA SER A 97 14.49 -5.49 11.50
C SER A 97 13.09 -5.85 11.99
N GLY A 98 12.11 -5.90 11.10
CA GLY A 98 10.76 -6.35 11.42
C GLY A 98 9.84 -5.37 12.15
N THR A 99 10.26 -4.12 12.32
CA THR A 99 9.49 -3.02 12.92
C THR A 99 8.71 -2.24 11.89
N ILE A 100 7.52 -1.74 12.23
CA ILE A 100 6.82 -0.76 11.40
C ILE A 100 7.61 0.56 11.40
N VAL A 101 8.14 0.94 10.23
CA VAL A 101 8.96 2.15 10.02
C VAL A 101 8.53 2.90 8.74
N PRO A 102 8.84 4.19 8.59
CA PRO A 102 8.57 4.93 7.35
C PRO A 102 9.37 4.39 6.17
N MET A 103 8.74 4.34 5.00
CA MET A 103 9.43 4.03 3.75
C MET A 103 10.42 5.15 3.35
N PRO A 104 11.50 4.85 2.60
CA PRO A 104 12.45 5.85 2.13
C PRO A 104 11.74 6.96 1.34
N GLY A 105 11.93 8.22 1.74
CA GLY A 105 11.26 9.38 1.15
C GLY A 105 9.91 9.74 1.77
N ALA A 106 9.26 8.86 2.54
CA ALA A 106 7.93 9.11 3.10
C ALA A 106 7.90 10.34 4.03
N LYS A 107 8.88 10.48 4.95
CA LYS A 107 9.01 11.66 5.84
C LYS A 107 9.37 12.96 5.10
N GLN A 108 9.98 12.87 3.92
CA GLN A 108 10.36 14.03 3.11
C GLN A 108 9.20 14.50 2.21
N LEU A 109 8.38 13.56 1.75
CA LEU A 109 7.20 13.82 0.93
C LEU A 109 5.98 14.23 1.77
N LEU A 110 5.85 13.70 2.98
CA LEU A 110 4.82 14.04 3.96
C LEU A 110 5.43 14.85 5.10
N SER A 111 5.11 16.15 5.18
CA SER A 111 5.72 17.11 6.11
C SER A 111 5.79 16.68 7.59
N GLU A 112 6.87 17.10 8.27
CA GLU A 112 7.43 16.60 9.56
C GLU A 112 6.54 16.63 10.84
N ARG A 113 5.24 16.28 10.84
CA ARG A 113 4.40 16.36 12.07
C ARG A 113 3.48 15.15 12.33
N ALA A 114 3.96 14.22 13.18
CA ALA A 114 3.52 12.83 13.39
C ALA A 114 4.09 11.92 12.26
N PHE A 115 3.70 10.66 11.99
CA PHE A 115 2.56 9.83 12.43
C PHE A 115 2.77 9.30 13.85
N SER A 116 1.69 8.89 14.52
CA SER A 116 1.83 8.12 15.77
C SER A 116 1.92 6.62 15.48
N MET A 117 2.80 5.92 16.20
CA MET A 117 3.32 4.55 15.95
C MET A 117 4.42 4.46 14.90
N ALA A 118 4.23 4.98 13.68
CA ALA A 118 5.22 4.83 12.60
C ALA A 118 6.13 6.05 12.31
N GLU A 119 5.92 7.21 12.95
CA GLU A 119 6.71 8.46 12.72
C GLU A 119 6.68 9.07 11.30
N VAL A 120 5.67 8.79 10.46
CA VAL A 120 5.62 9.25 9.04
C VAL A 120 5.21 10.72 8.83
N GLY A 121 3.91 11.05 8.99
CA GLY A 121 3.33 12.40 8.83
C GLY A 121 1.99 12.52 9.59
N PRO A 122 1.30 13.68 9.61
CA PRO A 122 0.02 13.81 10.34
C PRO A 122 -1.02 12.86 9.77
N ILE A 123 -2.00 12.42 10.60
CA ILE A 123 -3.19 11.74 10.06
C ILE A 123 -3.82 12.72 9.04
N PRO A 124 -3.94 12.33 7.77
CA PRO A 124 -4.44 13.24 6.74
C PRO A 124 -5.91 13.57 6.99
N HIS A 125 -6.33 14.77 6.61
CA HIS A 125 -7.73 15.20 6.73
C HIS A 125 -8.70 14.26 5.99
N VAL A 126 -8.21 13.63 4.91
CA VAL A 126 -8.89 12.52 4.24
C VAL A 126 -8.09 11.25 4.50
N PHE A 127 -8.65 10.36 5.30
CA PHE A 127 -8.14 9.02 5.56
C PHE A 127 -9.28 8.04 5.22
N ILE A 128 -8.97 6.98 4.47
CA ILE A 128 -9.92 5.94 4.04
C ILE A 128 -9.40 4.61 4.58
N THR A 129 -10.20 3.92 5.40
CA THR A 129 -9.85 2.59 5.92
C THR A 129 -10.60 1.47 5.19
N SER A 130 -10.33 0.21 5.56
CA SER A 130 -11.13 -0.96 5.18
C SER A 130 -12.62 -0.79 5.48
N ASP A 131 -12.94 -0.13 6.58
CA ASP A 131 -14.29 -0.03 7.15
C ASP A 131 -15.10 1.10 6.49
N ASP A 132 -14.41 2.06 5.87
CA ASP A 132 -15.01 3.05 4.99
C ASP A 132 -15.54 2.43 3.68
N CYS A 133 -15.17 1.19 3.35
CA CYS A 133 -15.35 0.58 2.02
C CYS A 133 -16.16 -0.73 2.06
N THR A 134 -17.10 -0.88 1.13
CA THR A 134 -17.84 -2.14 0.91
C THR A 134 -16.91 -3.20 0.31
N HIS A 135 -16.18 -2.83 -0.74
CA HIS A 135 -15.23 -3.69 -1.45
C HIS A 135 -13.80 -3.19 -1.26
N GLY A 136 -12.86 -4.11 -1.03
CA GLY A 136 -11.43 -3.83 -0.99
C GLY A 136 -10.80 -3.80 -2.37
N LYS A 137 -9.54 -3.39 -2.43
CA LYS A 137 -8.71 -3.53 -3.64
C LYS A 137 -8.74 -5.01 -4.09
N PRO A 138 -8.94 -5.33 -5.39
CA PRO A 138 -8.80 -4.45 -6.54
C PRO A 138 -10.07 -3.71 -7.00
N ASP A 139 -11.12 -3.62 -6.19
CA ASP A 139 -12.24 -2.72 -6.50
C ASP A 139 -11.78 -1.25 -6.42
N PRO A 140 -12.24 -0.34 -7.30
CA PRO A 140 -11.85 1.08 -7.25
C PRO A 140 -12.48 1.89 -6.10
N GLU A 141 -13.44 1.35 -5.34
CA GLU A 141 -14.16 2.04 -4.26
C GLU A 141 -13.26 2.84 -3.28
N PRO A 142 -12.10 2.33 -2.79
CA PRO A 142 -11.26 3.08 -1.85
C PRO A 142 -10.69 4.38 -2.44
N TYR A 143 -10.18 4.34 -3.67
CA TYR A 143 -9.60 5.54 -4.31
C TYR A 143 -10.67 6.50 -4.83
N LEU A 144 -11.82 5.99 -5.27
CA LEU A 144 -12.96 6.84 -5.61
C LEU A 144 -13.44 7.63 -4.39
N LYS A 145 -13.57 6.98 -3.22
CA LYS A 145 -13.89 7.65 -1.95
C LYS A 145 -12.81 8.62 -1.50
N GLY A 146 -11.54 8.28 -1.68
CA GLY A 146 -10.41 9.17 -1.39
C GLY A 146 -10.45 10.46 -2.22
N ALA A 147 -10.70 10.35 -3.54
CA ALA A 147 -10.86 11.50 -4.42
C ALA A 147 -12.11 12.34 -4.07
N GLU A 148 -13.26 11.69 -3.85
CA GLU A 148 -14.52 12.34 -3.47
C GLU A 148 -14.39 13.13 -2.16
N ARG A 149 -13.88 12.52 -1.08
CA ARG A 149 -13.66 13.20 0.21
C ARG A 149 -12.63 14.32 0.11
N SER A 150 -11.74 14.28 -0.88
CA SER A 150 -10.77 15.34 -1.19
C SER A 150 -11.31 16.41 -2.14
N ASN A 151 -12.58 16.32 -2.57
CA ASN A 151 -13.22 17.22 -3.53
C ASN A 151 -12.47 17.30 -4.88
N ALA A 152 -11.94 16.17 -5.35
CA ALA A 152 -11.17 16.07 -6.60
C ALA A 152 -11.75 15.00 -7.54
N ALA A 153 -11.49 15.13 -8.84
CA ALA A 153 -11.84 14.10 -9.81
C ALA A 153 -10.75 13.03 -9.84
N ILE A 154 -11.10 11.75 -9.71
CA ILE A 154 -10.13 10.64 -9.74
C ILE A 154 -9.19 10.63 -10.97
N ALA A 155 -9.63 11.22 -12.09
CA ALA A 155 -8.84 11.36 -13.32
C ALA A 155 -7.73 12.44 -13.25
N THR A 156 -7.87 13.46 -12.38
CA THR A 156 -6.82 14.47 -12.14
C THR A 156 -5.87 14.01 -11.02
N CYS A 157 -6.30 13.11 -10.13
CA CYS A 157 -5.46 12.49 -9.10
C CYS A 157 -4.32 11.62 -9.66
N ILE A 158 -3.35 11.34 -8.80
CA ILE A 158 -2.41 10.22 -8.94
C ILE A 158 -2.52 9.30 -7.72
N VAL A 159 -2.55 7.99 -7.96
CA VAL A 159 -2.44 6.95 -6.93
C VAL A 159 -0.98 6.50 -6.83
N VAL A 160 -0.49 6.29 -5.61
CA VAL A 160 0.85 5.73 -5.32
C VAL A 160 0.68 4.43 -4.55
N GLU A 161 1.29 3.35 -5.04
CA GLU A 161 0.96 1.96 -4.68
C GLU A 161 2.13 1.00 -4.88
N ASP A 162 2.30 0.02 -4.01
CA ASP A 162 3.33 -1.03 -4.10
C ASP A 162 2.74 -2.44 -4.37
N ALA A 163 1.41 -2.59 -4.43
CA ALA A 163 0.74 -3.86 -4.60
C ALA A 163 -0.08 -3.96 -5.91
N PRO A 164 -0.02 -5.10 -6.64
CA PRO A 164 -0.81 -5.32 -7.86
C PRO A 164 -2.33 -5.12 -7.72
N PRO A 165 -3.00 -5.55 -6.62
CA PRO A 165 -4.43 -5.28 -6.41
C PRO A 165 -4.73 -3.78 -6.32
N GLY A 166 -3.85 -3.01 -5.70
CA GLY A 166 -3.97 -1.57 -5.55
C GLY A 166 -3.73 -0.80 -6.84
N VAL A 167 -2.73 -1.19 -7.63
CA VAL A 167 -2.58 -0.70 -9.01
C VAL A 167 -3.86 -0.93 -9.81
N LEU A 168 -4.43 -2.14 -9.77
CA LEU A 168 -5.69 -2.44 -10.44
C LEU A 168 -6.85 -1.56 -9.93
N SER A 169 -6.96 -1.34 -8.62
CA SER A 169 -7.96 -0.45 -8.01
C SER A 169 -7.85 0.98 -8.55
N GLY A 170 -6.66 1.58 -8.49
CA GLY A 170 -6.42 2.94 -9.02
C GLY A 170 -6.67 3.05 -10.52
N LYS A 171 -6.25 2.05 -11.32
CA LYS A 171 -6.50 2.02 -12.76
C LYS A 171 -7.99 1.83 -13.11
N ARG A 172 -8.73 1.01 -12.36
CA ARG A 172 -10.19 0.84 -12.51
C ARG A 172 -10.97 2.10 -12.13
N GLY A 173 -10.46 2.88 -11.16
CA GLY A 173 -10.99 4.20 -10.81
C GLY A 173 -10.73 5.26 -11.89
N GLY A 174 -9.83 5.00 -12.84
CA GLY A 174 -9.45 5.94 -13.89
C GLY A 174 -8.26 6.84 -13.56
N ALA A 175 -7.59 6.61 -12.42
CA ALA A 175 -6.43 7.39 -12.02
C ALA A 175 -5.18 7.09 -12.87
N ARG A 176 -4.22 8.02 -12.84
CA ARG A 176 -2.81 7.70 -13.09
C ARG A 176 -2.28 6.96 -11.86
N VAL A 177 -1.41 5.96 -12.06
CA VAL A 177 -0.82 5.17 -10.96
C VAL A 177 0.69 5.20 -11.07
N LEU A 178 1.37 5.57 -9.99
CA LEU A 178 2.77 5.28 -9.76
C LEU A 178 2.87 3.98 -8.97
N GLY A 179 3.49 2.96 -9.55
CA GLY A 179 3.89 1.77 -8.80
C GLY A 179 5.22 2.01 -8.07
N LEU A 180 5.38 1.42 -6.90
CA LEU A 180 6.64 1.35 -6.17
C LEU A 180 7.19 -0.09 -6.22
N GLU A 181 8.52 -0.22 -6.31
CA GLU A 181 9.21 -1.52 -6.35
C GLU A 181 9.66 -1.98 -4.94
N THR A 182 8.83 -1.67 -3.93
CA THR A 182 9.13 -1.89 -2.50
C THR A 182 8.70 -3.26 -2.00
N THR A 183 7.49 -3.71 -2.36
CA THR A 183 6.95 -5.03 -1.98
C THR A 183 6.92 -6.02 -3.15
N HIS A 184 6.73 -5.56 -4.38
CA HIS A 184 6.57 -6.43 -5.56
C HIS A 184 7.50 -6.05 -6.72
N ASP A 185 7.78 -7.03 -7.59
CA ASP A 185 8.50 -6.82 -8.84
C ASP A 185 7.74 -5.87 -9.79
N GLY A 186 8.46 -4.88 -10.33
CA GLY A 186 7.92 -3.84 -11.20
C GLY A 186 7.21 -4.35 -12.45
N LYS A 187 7.60 -5.50 -13.03
CA LYS A 187 6.93 -6.08 -14.20
C LYS A 187 5.46 -6.39 -13.90
N ARG A 188 5.18 -6.94 -12.72
CA ARG A 188 3.81 -7.28 -12.29
C ARG A 188 2.95 -6.03 -12.10
N MET A 189 3.57 -4.94 -11.64
CA MET A 189 2.93 -3.63 -11.48
C MET A 189 2.57 -3.01 -12.85
N TRP A 190 3.47 -3.10 -13.85
CA TRP A 190 3.15 -2.71 -15.23
C TRP A 190 2.10 -3.59 -15.90
N GLU A 191 2.10 -4.91 -15.66
CA GLU A 191 1.06 -5.82 -16.16
C GLU A 191 -0.33 -5.47 -15.60
N CYS A 192 -0.39 -4.90 -14.39
CA CYS A 192 -1.61 -4.35 -13.79
C CYS A 192 -1.96 -2.93 -14.27
N GLY A 193 -1.11 -2.30 -15.09
CA GLY A 193 -1.36 -1.00 -15.71
C GLY A 193 -0.77 0.21 -14.98
N ALA A 194 0.22 0.02 -14.10
CA ALA A 194 0.99 1.12 -13.52
C ALA A 194 1.52 2.04 -14.64
N THR A 195 1.36 3.35 -14.46
CA THR A 195 1.68 4.36 -15.48
C THR A 195 3.17 4.69 -15.46
N TRP A 196 3.75 4.73 -14.26
CA TRP A 196 5.19 4.81 -14.00
C TRP A 196 5.57 3.84 -12.87
N LEU A 197 6.85 3.51 -12.75
CA LEU A 197 7.45 2.84 -11.60
C LEU A 197 8.59 3.65 -11.01
N ALA A 198 8.63 3.75 -9.69
CA ALA A 198 9.75 4.28 -8.92
C ALA A 198 10.26 3.19 -7.98
N GLN A 199 11.53 3.27 -7.60
CA GLN A 199 12.12 2.37 -6.62
C GLN A 199 11.40 2.48 -5.26
N ASP A 200 11.20 3.71 -4.79
CA ASP A 200 10.54 4.08 -3.53
C ASP A 200 10.16 5.57 -3.57
N LEU A 201 9.64 6.13 -2.48
CA LEU A 201 9.23 7.53 -2.40
C LEU A 201 10.41 8.52 -2.40
N SER A 202 11.68 8.10 -2.28
CA SER A 202 12.83 9.00 -2.44
C SER A 202 12.98 9.53 -3.87
N LYS A 203 12.29 8.89 -4.82
CA LYS A 203 12.18 9.26 -6.23
C LYS A 203 10.99 10.18 -6.55
N VAL A 204 10.22 10.55 -5.53
CA VAL A 204 9.00 11.34 -5.66
C VAL A 204 9.15 12.65 -4.90
N HIS A 205 8.90 13.77 -5.56
CA HIS A 205 8.89 15.09 -4.94
C HIS A 205 7.61 15.83 -5.31
N ALA A 206 6.98 16.48 -4.34
CA ALA A 206 5.81 17.30 -4.55
C ALA A 206 6.12 18.77 -4.26
N ARG A 207 5.57 19.69 -5.05
CA ARG A 207 5.70 21.15 -4.88
C ARG A 207 4.39 21.85 -5.21
N TRP A 208 4.11 22.96 -4.51
CA TRP A 208 3.04 23.87 -4.87
C TRP A 208 3.57 25.04 -5.70
N ASP A 209 2.76 25.51 -6.65
CA ASP A 209 3.01 26.72 -7.44
C ASP A 209 1.69 27.49 -7.55
N GLY A 210 1.51 28.50 -6.68
CA GLY A 210 0.18 29.03 -6.37
C GLY A 210 -0.73 27.94 -5.81
N ASP A 211 -1.92 27.80 -6.39
CA ASP A 211 -2.94 26.82 -6.01
C ASP A 211 -2.78 25.46 -6.73
N HIS A 212 -1.71 25.28 -7.52
CA HIS A 212 -1.47 24.07 -8.33
C HIS A 212 -0.42 23.16 -7.67
N LEU A 213 -0.72 21.85 -7.59
CA LEU A 213 0.17 20.83 -7.05
C LEU A 213 0.88 20.08 -8.20
N PHE A 214 2.21 20.15 -8.19
CA PHE A 214 3.08 19.46 -9.13
C PHE A 214 3.83 18.31 -8.45
N VAL A 215 3.88 17.16 -9.13
CA VAL A 215 4.65 15.98 -8.70
C VAL A 215 5.74 15.70 -9.72
N LEU A 216 6.99 15.70 -9.25
CA LEU A 216 8.18 15.31 -10.00
C LEU A 216 8.52 13.85 -9.69
N LEU A 217 8.64 13.04 -10.73
CA LEU A 217 8.84 11.59 -10.67
C LEU A 217 10.15 11.20 -11.36
N ASP A 218 11.15 10.74 -10.62
CA ASP A 218 12.32 10.03 -11.16
C ASP A 218 11.95 8.56 -11.39
N ALA A 219 11.06 8.32 -12.36
CA ALA A 219 10.33 7.07 -12.53
C ALA A 219 10.39 6.55 -13.98
N ALA A 220 10.40 5.22 -14.15
CA ALA A 220 10.36 4.56 -15.44
C ALA A 220 8.91 4.49 -15.98
N PRO A 221 8.61 4.98 -17.19
CA PRO A 221 7.27 4.87 -17.78
C PRO A 221 6.96 3.44 -18.19
N ALA A 222 5.67 3.11 -18.28
CA ALA A 222 5.20 1.82 -18.80
C ALA A 222 5.81 1.46 -20.19
N PRO A 223 6.32 0.24 -20.40
CA PRO A 223 6.82 -0.21 -21.69
C PRO A 223 5.74 -0.13 -22.77
N GLN A 224 6.11 0.39 -23.95
CA GLN A 224 5.19 0.57 -25.09
C GLN A 224 4.51 -0.73 -25.58
N TYR A 225 4.98 -1.89 -25.14
CA TYR A 225 4.47 -3.21 -25.53
C TYR A 225 3.35 -3.77 -24.63
N CYS A 226 3.10 -3.21 -23.44
CA CYS A 226 2.05 -3.68 -22.53
C CYS A 226 0.61 -3.48 -23.06
N GLY A 227 0.43 -2.80 -24.21
CA GLY A 227 -0.87 -2.56 -24.84
C GLY A 227 -1.43 -3.71 -25.69
N LYS A 228 -0.71 -4.83 -25.87
CA LYS A 228 -1.19 -6.00 -26.62
C LYS A 228 -1.48 -7.18 -25.70
N ARG A 229 -2.75 -7.29 -25.27
CA ARG A 229 -3.30 -8.55 -24.74
C ARG A 229 -3.22 -9.63 -25.83
N MET A 230 -2.75 -10.82 -25.47
CA MET A 230 -3.18 -12.07 -26.09
C MET A 230 -4.51 -12.50 -25.46
#